data_AF-A0A1V4YQQ3-F1
#
_entry.id   AF-A0A1V4YQQ3-F1
#
_cell.length_a   1.000
_cell.length_b   1.000
_cell.length_c   1.000
_cell.angle_alpha   90.00
_cell.angle_beta   90.00
_cell.angle_gamma   90.00
#
_symmetry.space_group_name_H-M   'P 1'
#
loop_
_entity.id
_entity.type
_entity.pdbx_description
1 polymer ?
#
loop_
_entity_poly.entity_id
_entity_poly.type
_entity_poly.pdbx_seq_one_letter_code
_entity_poly.pdbx_strand_id
1 'polypeptide(L)'
;MLPELKRDGVDIDKLCDDHFRQVFSLVEQGAFSREGIDSVLRILAQKPQISAEKAAAEAGLSGSDTAEIEKFIDVMISERQEFVKQKGPAAVGPLMGVVMAEFRGKVDGKILSELLKQKINKFLSI
;
A
#
# COMPACT_ATOMS: atom_id res chain seq x y z
N MET A 1 -15.27 2.43 1.33
CA MET A 1 -15.18 2.98 -0.03
C MET A 1 -16.10 4.21 -0.16
N LEU A 2 -17.29 4.16 -0.77
CA LEU A 2 -18.07 5.40 -1.01
C LEU A 2 -18.69 6.06 0.24
N PRO A 3 -19.30 5.32 1.19
CA PRO A 3 -19.81 5.93 2.42
C PRO A 3 -18.71 6.60 3.26
N GLU A 4 -17.50 6.03 3.27
CA GLU A 4 -16.33 6.55 3.95
C GLU A 4 -15.79 7.80 3.26
N LEU A 5 -15.63 7.78 1.94
CA LEU A 5 -15.25 8.97 1.17
C LEU A 5 -16.23 10.12 1.40
N LYS A 6 -17.54 9.85 1.37
CA LYS A 6 -18.57 10.85 1.64
C LYS A 6 -18.47 11.39 3.07
N ARG A 7 -18.19 10.53 4.06
CA ARG A 7 -17.98 10.94 5.46
C ARG A 7 -16.76 11.86 5.59
N ASP A 8 -15.73 11.64 4.81
CA ASP A 8 -14.50 12.44 4.80
C ASP A 8 -14.61 13.71 3.94
N GLY A 9 -15.81 14.10 3.52
CA GLY A 9 -16.07 15.31 2.75
C GLY A 9 -15.68 15.23 1.27
N VAL A 10 -15.45 14.03 0.74
CA VAL A 10 -15.20 13.83 -0.69
C VAL A 10 -16.51 13.92 -1.46
N ASP A 11 -16.52 14.76 -2.50
CA ASP A 11 -17.65 14.95 -3.41
C ASP A 11 -17.76 13.77 -4.38
N ILE A 12 -18.38 12.68 -3.91
CA ILE A 12 -18.50 11.44 -4.67
C ILE A 12 -19.41 11.55 -5.90
N ASP A 13 -20.22 12.61 -6.00
CA ASP A 13 -21.12 12.84 -7.13
C ASP A 13 -20.36 13.21 -8.41
N LYS A 14 -19.07 13.56 -8.29
CA LYS A 14 -18.14 13.74 -9.41
C LYS A 14 -17.61 12.43 -9.99
N LEU A 15 -17.86 11.30 -9.32
CA LEU A 15 -17.45 9.99 -9.82
C LEU A 15 -18.51 9.43 -10.77
N CYS A 16 -18.09 8.92 -11.93
CA CYS A 16 -18.94 8.22 -12.88
C CYS A 16 -18.54 6.74 -12.99
N ASP A 17 -19.41 5.92 -13.60
CA ASP A 17 -19.17 4.49 -13.81
C ASP A 17 -17.82 4.18 -14.46
N ASP A 18 -17.36 5.04 -15.36
CA ASP A 18 -16.09 4.86 -16.06
C ASP A 18 -14.89 4.94 -15.10
N HIS A 19 -14.93 5.81 -14.09
CA HIS A 19 -13.91 5.85 -13.05
C HIS A 19 -13.79 4.52 -12.31
N PHE A 20 -14.92 3.92 -11.92
CA PHE A 20 -14.91 2.64 -11.22
C PHE A 20 -14.39 1.51 -12.11
N ARG A 21 -14.82 1.49 -13.39
CA ARG A 21 -14.33 0.50 -14.37
C ARG A 21 -12.82 0.58 -14.55
N GLN A 22 -12.28 1.78 -14.74
CA GLN A 22 -10.84 1.98 -14.89
C GLN A 22 -10.08 1.57 -13.62
N VAL A 23 -10.54 2.00 -12.44
CA VAL A 23 -9.93 1.65 -11.15
C VAL A 23 -9.89 0.14 -10.92
N PHE A 24 -11.00 -0.57 -11.16
CA PHE A 24 -11.03 -2.02 -10.99
C PHE A 24 -10.17 -2.74 -12.03
N SER A 25 -10.15 -2.28 -13.28
CA SER A 25 -9.27 -2.81 -14.32
C SER A 25 -7.79 -2.72 -13.92
N LEU A 26 -7.37 -1.61 -13.32
CA LEU A 26 -6.00 -1.44 -12.83
C LEU A 26 -5.65 -2.38 -11.67
N VAL A 27 -6.60 -2.62 -10.76
CA VAL A 27 -6.42 -3.61 -9.68
C VAL A 27 -6.32 -5.02 -10.24
N GLU A 28 -7.15 -5.39 -11.22
CA GLU A 28 -7.09 -6.69 -11.88
C GLU A 28 -5.77 -6.91 -12.65
N GLN A 29 -5.22 -5.86 -13.24
CA GLN A 29 -3.91 -5.86 -13.90
C GLN A 29 -2.73 -5.87 -12.91
N GLY A 30 -2.99 -5.77 -11.61
CA GLY A 30 -1.95 -5.73 -10.58
C GLY A 30 -1.16 -4.40 -10.55
N ALA A 31 -1.71 -3.32 -11.12
CA ALA A 31 -1.06 -2.01 -11.08
C ALA A 31 -0.94 -1.48 -9.63
N PHE A 32 -1.92 -1.80 -8.79
CA PHE A 32 -1.92 -1.57 -7.34
C PHE A 32 -2.91 -2.50 -6.65
N SER A 33 -2.88 -2.59 -5.31
CA SER A 33 -3.72 -3.51 -4.54
C SER A 33 -5.12 -2.96 -4.24
N ARG A 34 -6.04 -3.82 -3.80
CA ARG A 34 -7.42 -3.41 -3.44
C ARG A 34 -7.47 -2.32 -2.37
N GLU A 35 -6.45 -2.23 -1.51
CA GLU A 35 -6.34 -1.19 -0.48
C GLU A 35 -6.10 0.21 -1.07
N GLY A 36 -5.54 0.29 -2.28
CA GLY A 36 -5.29 1.56 -2.97
C GLY A 36 -6.53 2.20 -3.60
N ILE A 37 -7.64 1.46 -3.74
CA ILE A 37 -8.85 1.93 -4.44
C ILE A 37 -9.37 3.25 -3.84
N ASP A 38 -9.39 3.37 -2.51
CA ASP A 38 -9.90 4.55 -1.83
C ASP A 38 -9.09 5.81 -2.17
N SER A 39 -7.76 5.68 -2.17
CA SER A 39 -6.84 6.76 -2.54
C SER A 39 -7.05 7.23 -3.99
N VAL A 40 -7.23 6.29 -4.93
CA VAL A 40 -7.47 6.62 -6.34
C VAL A 40 -8.82 7.31 -6.53
N LEU A 41 -9.89 6.76 -5.93
CA LEU A 41 -11.22 7.35 -6.02
C LEU A 41 -11.29 8.76 -5.40
N ARG A 42 -10.56 9.00 -4.30
CA ARG A 42 -10.47 10.35 -3.70
C ARG A 42 -9.86 11.35 -4.68
N ILE A 43 -8.80 10.98 -5.40
CA ILE A 43 -8.17 11.86 -6.39
C ILE A 43 -9.09 12.07 -7.59
N LEU A 44 -9.74 11.01 -8.10
CA LEU A 44 -10.70 11.13 -9.20
C LEU A 44 -11.91 12.00 -8.83
N ALA A 45 -12.39 11.94 -7.59
CA ALA A 45 -13.47 12.82 -7.13
C ALA A 45 -13.03 14.30 -7.09
N GLN A 46 -11.76 14.58 -6.83
CA GLN A 46 -11.19 15.93 -6.87
C GLN A 46 -10.86 16.40 -8.29
N LYS A 47 -10.49 15.47 -9.18
CA LYS A 47 -10.01 15.71 -10.54
C LYS A 47 -10.67 14.71 -11.53
N PRO A 48 -11.99 14.78 -11.77
CA PRO A 48 -12.72 13.79 -12.56
C PRO A 48 -12.32 13.73 -14.05
N GLN A 49 -11.51 14.67 -14.51
CA GLN A 49 -11.00 14.74 -15.89
C GLN A 49 -9.72 13.92 -16.14
N ILE A 50 -9.08 13.39 -15.10
CA ILE A 50 -7.86 12.58 -15.25
C ILE A 50 -8.20 11.09 -15.29
N SER A 51 -7.34 10.28 -15.91
CA SER A 51 -7.53 8.83 -15.93
C SER A 51 -7.19 8.18 -14.58
N ALA A 52 -7.71 6.98 -14.34
CA ALA A 52 -7.40 6.23 -13.12
C ALA A 52 -5.90 5.93 -12.98
N GLU A 53 -5.15 5.76 -14.07
CA GLU A 53 -3.70 5.57 -14.05
C GLU A 53 -2.98 6.81 -13.50
N LYS A 54 -3.39 8.00 -13.94
CA LYS A 54 -2.83 9.26 -13.43
C LYS A 54 -3.18 9.45 -11.96
N ALA A 55 -4.42 9.13 -11.58
CA ALA A 55 -4.83 9.18 -10.18
C ALA A 55 -4.06 8.18 -9.32
N ALA A 56 -3.80 6.96 -9.80
CA ALA A 56 -2.97 5.98 -9.11
C ALA A 56 -1.51 6.46 -8.95
N ALA A 57 -0.93 7.07 -9.98
CA ALA A 57 0.40 7.65 -9.89
C ALA A 57 0.46 8.82 -8.89
N GLU A 58 -0.53 9.72 -8.88
CA GLU A 58 -0.63 10.80 -7.89
C GLU A 58 -0.86 10.28 -6.47
N ALA A 59 -1.52 9.12 -6.31
CA ALA A 59 -1.67 8.43 -5.04
C ALA A 59 -0.38 7.71 -4.58
N GLY A 60 0.69 7.74 -5.38
CA GLY A 60 1.92 7.00 -5.11
C GLY A 60 1.78 5.50 -5.27
N LEU A 61 0.78 5.03 -6.03
CA LEU A 61 0.45 3.61 -6.19
C LEU A 61 1.09 2.95 -7.41
N SER A 62 1.92 3.67 -8.17
CA SER A 62 2.70 3.07 -9.25
C SER A 62 3.57 1.95 -8.69
N GLY A 63 3.39 0.74 -9.24
CA GLY A 63 3.90 -0.52 -8.68
C GLY A 63 5.35 -0.46 -8.18
N SER A 64 5.56 -0.95 -6.97
CA SER A 64 6.88 -1.23 -6.42
C SER A 64 7.31 -2.64 -6.81
N ASP A 65 8.53 -2.77 -7.30
CA ASP A 65 9.15 -4.08 -7.51
C ASP A 65 9.34 -4.78 -6.15
N THR A 66 9.17 -6.10 -6.11
CA THR A 66 9.45 -6.91 -4.91
C THR A 66 10.88 -6.66 -4.39
N ALA A 67 11.83 -6.42 -5.29
CA ALA A 67 13.21 -6.08 -4.92
C ALA A 67 13.33 -4.76 -4.13
N GLU A 68 12.51 -3.75 -4.44
CA GLU A 68 12.49 -2.47 -3.73
C GLU A 68 11.97 -2.65 -2.29
N ILE A 69 10.89 -3.42 -2.15
CA ILE A 69 10.27 -3.73 -0.86
C ILE A 69 11.23 -4.51 0.03
N GLU A 70 11.88 -5.53 -0.54
CA GLU A 70 12.88 -6.31 0.17
C GLU A 70 14.03 -5.45 0.67
N LYS A 71 14.57 -4.58 -0.19
CA LYS A 71 15.66 -3.67 0.16
C LYS A 71 15.24 -2.71 1.28
N PHE A 72 14.04 -2.15 1.20
CA PHE A 72 13.51 -1.28 2.26
C PHE A 72 13.44 -2.02 3.60
N ILE A 73 12.89 -3.24 3.60
CA ILE A 73 12.75 -4.05 4.82
C ILE A 73 14.14 -4.39 5.39
N ASP A 74 15.09 -4.77 4.54
CA ASP A 74 16.45 -5.10 4.96
C ASP A 74 17.15 -3.90 5.63
N VAL A 75 17.02 -2.70 5.04
CA VAL A 75 17.54 -1.45 5.63
C VAL A 75 16.86 -1.15 6.97
N MET A 76 15.52 -1.21 7.01
CA MET A 76 14.74 -0.96 8.23
C MET A 76 15.12 -1.91 9.37
N ILE A 77 15.30 -3.20 9.09
CA ILE A 77 15.76 -4.18 10.08
C ILE A 77 17.19 -3.83 10.53
N SER A 78 18.06 -3.44 9.60
CA SER A 78 19.44 -3.06 9.90
C SER A 78 19.56 -1.80 10.77
N GLU A 79 18.67 -0.84 10.62
CA GLU A 79 18.64 0.36 11.47
C GLU A 79 18.04 0.09 12.86
N ARG A 80 17.23 -0.97 12.99
CA ARG A 80 16.48 -1.31 14.20
C ARG A 80 16.86 -2.67 14.77
N GLN A 81 18.10 -3.10 14.55
CA GLN A 81 18.55 -4.45 14.90
C GLN A 81 18.36 -4.80 16.38
N GLU A 82 18.67 -3.86 17.28
CA GLU A 82 18.51 -4.06 18.72
C GLU A 82 17.05 -4.29 19.10
N PHE A 83 16.14 -3.51 18.52
CA PHE A 83 14.70 -3.68 18.71
C PHE A 83 14.23 -5.04 18.20
N VAL A 84 14.68 -5.46 17.01
CA VAL A 84 14.33 -6.77 16.43
C VAL A 84 14.86 -7.92 17.30
N LYS A 85 16.10 -7.84 17.78
CA LYS A 85 16.68 -8.84 18.69
C LYS A 85 15.91 -8.91 20.01
N GLN A 86 15.51 -7.78 20.58
CA GLN A 86 14.77 -7.74 21.84
C GLN A 86 13.34 -8.28 21.71
N LYS A 87 12.64 -7.96 20.62
CA LYS A 87 11.24 -8.36 20.40
C LYS A 87 11.09 -9.72 19.74
N GLY A 88 12.12 -10.22 19.06
CA GLY A 88 12.05 -11.46 18.30
C GLY A 88 10.96 -11.40 17.22
N PRO A 89 10.23 -12.52 16.97
CA PRO A 89 9.11 -12.55 16.02
C PRO A 89 8.02 -11.50 16.28
N ALA A 90 7.87 -11.02 17.53
CA ALA A 90 6.89 -9.99 17.87
C ALA A 90 7.23 -8.61 17.30
N ALA A 91 8.43 -8.41 16.72
CA ALA A 91 8.82 -7.19 16.03
C ALA A 91 7.99 -6.92 14.76
N VAL A 92 7.37 -7.95 14.17
CA VAL A 92 6.57 -7.83 12.93
C VAL A 92 5.49 -6.75 13.07
N GLY A 93 4.68 -6.76 14.13
CA GLY A 93 3.58 -5.80 14.28
C GLY A 93 4.04 -4.34 14.31
N PRO A 94 4.96 -3.97 15.22
CA PRO A 94 5.50 -2.61 15.27
C PRO A 94 6.20 -2.16 13.99
N LEU A 95 6.93 -3.05 13.31
CA LEU A 95 7.61 -2.73 12.06
C LEU A 95 6.66 -2.68 10.87
N MET A 96 5.53 -3.40 10.93
CA MET A 96 4.51 -3.38 9.89
C MET A 96 3.94 -1.98 9.69
N GLY A 97 3.81 -1.18 10.75
CA GLY A 97 3.38 0.22 10.63
C GLY A 97 4.29 1.05 9.72
N VAL A 98 5.60 0.79 9.77
CA VAL A 98 6.61 1.48 8.94
C VAL A 98 6.53 0.98 7.50
N VAL A 99 6.44 -0.34 7.29
CA VAL A 99 6.27 -0.94 5.94
C VAL A 99 4.98 -0.46 5.28
N MET A 100 3.89 -0.38 6.04
CA MET A 100 2.60 0.11 5.55
C MET A 100 2.64 1.60 5.21
N ALA A 101 3.39 2.42 5.95
CA ALA A 101 3.52 3.84 5.61
C ALA A 101 4.13 4.03 4.21
N GLU A 102 5.03 3.14 3.80
CA GLU A 102 5.71 3.22 2.51
C GLU A 102 4.97 2.50 1.37
N PHE A 103 4.39 1.33 1.63
CA PHE A 103 3.89 0.42 0.59
C PHE A 103 2.38 0.13 0.64
N ARG A 104 1.62 0.72 1.57
CA ARG A 104 0.17 0.53 1.62
C ARG A 104 -0.46 0.90 0.28
N GLY A 105 -1.37 0.06 -0.19
CA GLY A 105 -2.06 0.24 -1.46
C GLY A 105 -1.20 -0.11 -2.68
N LYS A 106 0.13 -0.02 -2.62
CA LYS A 106 1.02 -0.46 -3.71
C LYS A 106 0.99 -1.98 -3.84
N VAL A 107 1.10 -2.68 -2.71
CA VAL A 107 1.14 -4.15 -2.62
C VAL A 107 0.11 -4.65 -1.60
N ASP A 108 -0.33 -5.90 -1.74
CA ASP A 108 -1.22 -6.54 -0.77
C ASP A 108 -0.56 -6.61 0.62
N GLY A 109 -1.28 -6.17 1.65
CA GLY A 109 -0.77 -6.16 3.02
C GLY A 109 -0.35 -7.54 3.54
N LYS A 110 -0.95 -8.63 3.04
CA LYS A 110 -0.53 -10.00 3.36
C LYS A 110 0.85 -10.31 2.81
N ILE A 111 1.12 -9.96 1.55
CA ILE A 111 2.43 -10.15 0.92
C ILE A 111 3.50 -9.39 1.72
N LEU A 112 3.20 -8.13 2.06
CA LEU A 112 4.11 -7.30 2.87
C LEU A 112 4.35 -7.89 4.26
N SER A 113 3.30 -8.39 4.92
CA SER A 113 3.41 -9.05 6.22
C SER A 113 4.22 -10.35 6.16
N GLU A 114 4.03 -11.16 5.12
CA GLU A 114 4.75 -12.41 4.91
C GLU A 114 6.23 -12.15 4.66
N LEU A 115 6.54 -11.19 3.78
CA LEU A 115 7.91 -10.81 3.46
C LEU A 115 8.64 -10.25 4.69
N LEU A 116 8.00 -9.35 5.44
CA LEU A 116 8.56 -8.80 6.67
C LEU A 116 8.86 -9.90 7.70
N LYS A 117 7.92 -10.83 7.88
CA LYS A 117 8.09 -11.98 8.78
C LYS A 117 9.26 -12.87 8.34
N GLN A 118 9.37 -13.17 7.05
CA GLN A 118 10.48 -13.96 6.51
C GLN A 118 11.83 -13.28 6.75
N LYS A 119 11.95 -11.97 6.49
CA LYS A 119 13.19 -11.21 6.68
C LYS A 119 13.59 -11.12 8.16
N ILE A 120 12.63 -10.91 9.07
CA ILE A 120 12.88 -10.91 10.52
C ILE A 120 13.36 -12.29 10.99
N ASN A 121 12.69 -13.35 10.57
CA ASN A 121 13.08 -14.72 10.90
C ASN A 121 14.50 -15.04 10.41
N LYS A 122 14.80 -14.67 9.16
CA LYS A 122 16.15 -14.82 8.58
C LYS A 122 17.19 -14.04 9.37
N PHE A 123 16.91 -12.80 9.77
CA PHE A 123 17.82 -11.98 10.58
C PHE A 123 18.07 -12.60 11.97
N LEU A 124 17.03 -13.18 12.58
CA LEU A 124 17.11 -13.86 13.87
C LEU A 124 17.63 -15.31 13.77
N SER A 125 17.77 -15.83 12.55
CA SER A 125 18.18 -17.22 12.26
C SER A 125 17.24 -18.27 12.86
N ILE A 126 15.92 -18.06 12.74
CA ILE A 126 14.83 -18.92 13.25
C ILE A 126 13.77 -19.23 12.19
#